data_AF-A0A368T6P9-F1
#
_entry.id   AF-A0A368T6P9-F1
#
_cell.length_a   1.000
_cell.length_b   1.000
_cell.length_c   1.000
_cell.angle_alpha   90.00
_cell.angle_beta   90.00
_cell.angle_gamma   90.00
#
_symmetry.space_group_name_H-M   'P 1'
#
loop_
_entity.id
_entity.type
_entity.pdbx_description
1 polymer ?
#
loop_
_entity_poly.entity_id
_entity_poly.type
_entity_poly.pdbx_seq_one_letter_code
_entity_poly.pdbx_strand_id
1 'polypeptide(L)'
;MHLPTVDQLPAVPHVRRELVSPWSMAAMNAYLDSERRRNARRSAREAEQRIADGAAHADVMGALGAAETLAPADERPWHAARLDAYADHYGLRGWYRYTDYRGEHRVQVNFIRTREDGERGRYYVTDYQKYGPREWRAVDRDTGDVAYQHTNRSEVQSWINRAEGVPPDIVDVHLPDVA
;
A
#
# COMPACT_ATOMS: atom_id res chain seq x y z
N MET A 1 3.84 60.78 -39.85
CA MET A 1 3.70 59.58 -39.00
C MET A 1 2.39 59.68 -38.25
N HIS A 2 1.40 58.87 -38.63
CA HIS A 2 0.11 58.76 -37.94
C HIS A 2 0.13 57.46 -37.12
N LEU A 3 -0.12 57.56 -35.82
CA LEU A 3 -0.39 56.40 -34.97
C LEU A 3 -1.85 55.95 -35.24
N PRO A 4 -2.11 54.64 -35.36
CA PRO A 4 -3.48 54.16 -35.54
C PRO A 4 -4.32 54.35 -34.27
N THR A 5 -5.57 54.73 -34.48
CA THR A 5 -6.63 54.87 -33.47
C THR A 5 -7.02 53.50 -32.90
N VAL A 6 -7.50 53.49 -31.64
CA VAL A 6 -7.77 52.32 -30.78
C VAL A 6 -8.76 51.28 -31.38
N ASP A 7 -9.45 51.58 -32.48
CA ASP A 7 -10.49 50.75 -33.09
C ASP A 7 -10.00 49.63 -34.02
N GLN A 8 -8.70 49.29 -34.01
CA GLN A 8 -8.13 48.23 -34.86
C GLN A 8 -7.42 47.10 -34.09
N LEU A 9 -7.73 46.90 -32.81
CA LEU A 9 -7.29 45.69 -32.11
C LEU A 9 -8.10 44.48 -32.64
N PRO A 10 -7.47 43.38 -33.08
CA PRO A 10 -8.20 42.17 -33.42
C PRO A 10 -8.97 41.71 -32.18
N ALA A 11 -10.25 41.36 -32.38
CA ALA A 11 -11.08 40.83 -31.32
C ALA A 11 -10.31 39.69 -30.63
N VAL A 12 -10.01 39.86 -29.34
CA VAL A 12 -9.45 38.79 -28.52
C VAL A 12 -10.41 37.61 -28.68
N PRO A 13 -9.97 36.43 -29.15
CA PRO A 13 -10.86 35.29 -29.22
C PRO A 13 -11.40 35.09 -27.82
N HIS A 14 -12.71 35.28 -27.65
CA HIS A 14 -13.41 34.83 -26.46
C HIS A 14 -13.23 33.32 -26.45
N VAL A 15 -12.15 32.85 -25.82
CA VAL A 15 -12.06 31.49 -25.31
C VAL A 15 -13.27 31.41 -24.41
N ARG A 16 -14.35 30.79 -24.91
CA ARG A 16 -15.43 30.34 -24.05
C ARG A 16 -14.71 29.46 -23.04
N ARG A 17 -14.43 30.01 -21.85
CA ARG A 17 -14.24 29.21 -20.66
C ARG A 17 -15.56 28.46 -20.56
N GLU A 18 -15.62 27.27 -21.13
CA GLU A 18 -16.66 26.34 -20.82
C GLU A 18 -16.64 26.29 -19.29
N LEU A 19 -17.68 26.86 -18.69
CA LEU A 19 -17.91 26.80 -17.27
C LEU A 19 -18.19 25.33 -16.98
N VAL A 20 -17.11 24.57 -16.82
CA VAL A 20 -17.16 23.21 -16.30
C VAL A 20 -17.85 23.37 -14.96
N SER A 21 -19.10 22.91 -14.89
CA SER A 21 -19.88 22.98 -13.67
C SER A 21 -19.01 22.43 -12.53
N PRO A 22 -18.94 23.10 -11.37
CA PRO A 22 -18.21 22.57 -10.22
C PRO A 22 -18.77 21.21 -9.76
N TRP A 23 -19.98 20.86 -10.22
CA TRP A 23 -20.65 19.58 -10.01
C TRP A 23 -20.58 18.62 -11.21
N SER A 24 -19.79 18.94 -12.22
CA SER A 24 -19.54 18.01 -13.32
C SER A 24 -18.69 16.84 -12.84
N MET A 25 -18.85 15.67 -13.48
CA MET A 25 -18.00 14.51 -13.23
C MET A 25 -16.50 14.84 -13.39
N ALA A 26 -16.15 15.72 -14.34
CA ALA A 26 -14.78 16.17 -14.53
C ALA A 26 -14.25 16.98 -13.32
N ALA A 27 -15.03 17.93 -12.80
CA ALA A 27 -14.66 18.70 -11.62
C ALA A 27 -14.58 17.82 -10.36
N MET A 28 -15.52 16.87 -10.20
CA MET A 28 -15.48 15.89 -9.11
C MET A 28 -14.23 15.00 -9.19
N ASN A 29 -13.89 14.49 -10.37
CA ASN A 29 -12.69 13.68 -10.56
C ASN A 29 -11.41 14.47 -10.26
N ALA A 30 -11.33 15.73 -10.72
CA ALA A 30 -10.21 16.61 -10.41
C ALA A 30 -10.08 16.90 -8.91
N TYR A 31 -11.20 17.10 -8.21
CA TYR A 31 -11.22 17.27 -6.76
C TYR A 31 -10.71 16.02 -6.04
N LEU A 32 -11.22 14.83 -6.41
CA LEU A 32 -10.78 13.56 -5.83
C LEU A 32 -9.30 13.29 -6.09
N ASP A 33 -8.79 13.62 -7.28
CA ASP A 33 -7.36 13.51 -7.60
C ASP A 33 -6.51 14.44 -6.72
N SER A 34 -6.95 15.70 -6.56
CA SER A 34 -6.29 16.67 -5.67
C SER A 34 -6.26 16.18 -4.21
N GLU A 35 -7.38 15.64 -3.70
CA GLU A 35 -7.44 15.06 -2.35
C GLU A 35 -6.50 13.85 -2.21
N ARG A 36 -6.47 12.95 -3.22
CA ARG A 36 -5.54 11.82 -3.28
C ARG A 36 -4.08 12.27 -3.20
N ARG A 37 -3.68 13.26 -4.01
CA ARG A 37 -2.32 13.87 -3.95
C ARG A 37 -2.01 14.44 -2.58
N ARG A 38 -2.93 15.23 -2.01
CA ARG A 38 -2.73 15.83 -0.69
C ARG A 38 -2.53 14.77 0.39
N ASN A 39 -3.36 13.72 0.38
CA ASN A 39 -3.29 12.64 1.36
C ASN A 39 -2.02 11.80 1.17
N ALA A 40 -1.60 11.50 -0.06
CA ALA A 40 -0.35 10.80 -0.34
C ALA A 40 0.87 11.57 0.19
N ARG A 41 0.92 12.89 -0.05
CA ARG A 41 1.98 13.76 0.47
C ARG A 41 1.96 13.88 2.00
N ARG A 42 0.76 13.90 2.62
CA ARG A 42 0.64 13.89 4.08
C ARG A 42 1.22 12.61 4.68
N SER A 43 0.85 11.45 4.14
CA SER A 43 1.40 10.16 4.60
C SER A 43 2.90 10.06 4.39
N ALA A 44 3.44 10.61 3.30
CA ALA A 44 4.90 10.66 3.09
C ALA A 44 5.63 11.49 4.14
N ARG A 45 5.07 12.65 4.56
CA ARG A 45 5.63 13.46 5.67
C ARG A 45 5.50 12.75 7.02
N GLU A 46 4.39 12.03 7.21
CA GLU A 46 4.18 11.22 8.41
C GLU A 46 5.23 10.11 8.53
N ALA A 47 5.63 9.51 7.41
CA ALA A 47 6.74 8.57 7.36
C ALA A 47 8.08 9.24 7.71
N GLU A 48 8.36 10.42 7.15
CA GLU A 48 9.57 11.19 7.48
C GLU A 48 9.64 11.52 8.98
N GLN A 49 8.52 11.93 9.58
CA GLN A 49 8.45 12.20 11.02
C GLN A 49 8.71 10.94 11.83
N ARG A 50 8.08 9.82 11.48
CA ARG A 50 8.31 8.53 12.16
C ARG A 50 9.76 8.06 12.09
N ILE A 51 10.44 8.30 10.96
CA ILE A 51 11.87 8.02 10.83
C ILE A 51 12.67 8.89 11.79
N ALA A 52 12.37 10.19 11.87
CA ALA A 52 13.04 11.11 12.78
C ALA A 52 12.81 10.75 14.25
N ASP A 53 11.61 10.26 14.59
CA ASP A 53 11.23 9.83 15.94
C ASP A 53 11.81 8.46 16.32
N GLY A 54 12.46 7.74 15.39
CA GLY A 54 12.97 6.39 15.63
C GLY A 54 11.86 5.35 15.80
N ALA A 55 10.70 5.54 15.16
CA ALA A 55 9.59 4.62 15.23
C ALA A 55 9.93 3.23 14.66
N ALA A 56 9.10 2.23 14.99
CA ALA A 56 9.26 0.89 14.44
C ALA A 56 9.13 0.88 12.91
N HIS A 57 9.90 0.01 12.24
CA HIS A 57 9.87 -0.09 10.78
C HIS A 57 8.47 -0.38 10.22
N ALA A 58 7.63 -1.12 10.95
CA ALA A 58 6.25 -1.37 10.55
C ALA A 58 5.43 -0.07 10.40
N ASP A 59 5.62 0.89 11.30
CA ASP A 59 4.90 2.17 11.26
C ASP A 59 5.38 3.06 10.11
N VAL A 60 6.70 3.07 9.86
CA VAL A 60 7.29 3.79 8.72
C VAL A 60 6.82 3.19 7.40
N MET A 61 6.92 1.86 7.25
CA MET A 61 6.47 1.15 6.06
C MET A 61 4.97 1.31 5.83
N GLY A 62 4.15 1.29 6.89
CA GLY A 62 2.72 1.55 6.81
C GLY A 62 2.41 2.95 6.24
N ALA A 63 3.12 3.98 6.70
CA ALA A 63 2.95 5.34 6.20
C ALA A 63 3.45 5.52 4.75
N LEU A 64 4.59 4.92 4.38
CA LEU A 64 5.10 4.93 3.00
C LEU A 64 4.15 4.15 2.06
N GLY A 65 3.63 3.01 2.51
CA GLY A 65 2.69 2.20 1.73
C GLY A 65 1.35 2.88 1.52
N ALA A 66 0.86 3.61 2.53
CA ALA A 66 -0.31 4.47 2.41
C ALA A 66 -0.07 5.61 1.40
N ALA A 67 1.10 6.24 1.44
CA ALA A 67 1.46 7.28 0.48
C ALA A 67 1.46 6.77 -0.96
N GLU A 68 2.08 5.61 -1.23
CA GLU A 68 2.07 4.99 -2.55
C GLU A 68 0.66 4.55 -3.00
N THR A 69 -0.13 3.97 -2.09
CA THR A 69 -1.50 3.52 -2.37
C THR A 69 -2.43 4.68 -2.74
N LEU A 70 -2.28 5.83 -2.08
CA LEU A 70 -3.13 7.00 -2.29
C LEU A 70 -2.69 7.84 -3.50
N ALA A 71 -1.44 7.73 -3.93
CA ALA A 71 -0.89 8.55 -5.00
C ALA A 71 -1.57 8.27 -6.35
N PRO A 72 -1.93 9.32 -7.11
CA PRO A 72 -2.31 9.18 -8.51
C PRO A 72 -1.19 8.57 -9.35
N ALA A 73 -1.55 8.03 -10.52
CA ALA A 73 -0.63 7.24 -11.33
C ALA A 73 0.66 7.97 -11.75
N ASP A 74 0.63 9.29 -11.90
CA ASP A 74 1.78 10.12 -12.26
C ASP A 74 2.70 10.44 -11.07
N GLU A 75 2.18 10.52 -9.84
CA GLU A 75 3.01 10.71 -8.63
C GLU A 75 3.42 9.39 -7.96
N ARG A 76 2.71 8.28 -8.26
CA ARG A 76 2.95 6.98 -7.63
C ARG A 76 4.39 6.47 -7.78
N PRO A 77 5.06 6.54 -8.95
CA PRO A 77 6.44 6.07 -9.08
C PRO A 77 7.41 6.74 -8.11
N TRP A 78 7.20 8.03 -7.81
CA TRP A 78 8.02 8.74 -6.84
C TRP A 78 7.81 8.23 -5.41
N HIS A 79 6.56 7.97 -5.01
CA HIS A 79 6.25 7.37 -3.72
C HIS A 79 6.75 5.93 -3.60
N ALA A 80 6.62 5.14 -4.67
CA ALA A 80 7.11 3.77 -4.74
C ALA A 80 8.63 3.70 -4.55
N ALA A 81 9.39 4.54 -5.24
CA ALA A 81 10.85 4.59 -5.10
C ALA A 81 11.31 4.91 -3.67
N ARG A 82 10.54 5.71 -2.92
CA ARG A 82 10.85 6.01 -1.51
C ARG A 82 10.59 4.84 -0.59
N LEU A 83 9.49 4.12 -0.82
CA LEU A 83 9.18 2.89 -0.10
C LEU A 83 10.26 1.82 -0.39
N ASP A 84 10.62 1.63 -1.65
CA ASP A 84 11.64 0.68 -2.08
C ASP A 84 13.01 1.02 -1.47
N ALA A 85 13.44 2.27 -1.56
CA ALA A 85 14.72 2.71 -1.00
C ALA A 85 14.78 2.50 0.53
N TYR A 86 13.67 2.75 1.24
CA TYR A 86 13.62 2.51 2.68
C TYR A 86 13.67 1.01 3.01
N ALA A 87 12.86 0.20 2.32
CA ALA A 87 12.86 -1.25 2.50
C ALA A 87 14.23 -1.87 2.20
N ASP A 88 14.86 -1.47 1.09
CA ASP A 88 16.17 -1.96 0.69
C ASP A 88 17.26 -1.55 1.68
N HIS A 89 17.25 -0.31 2.17
CA HIS A 89 18.24 0.19 3.11
C HIS A 89 18.29 -0.62 4.42
N TYR A 90 17.12 -1.03 4.92
CA TYR A 90 16.99 -1.80 6.16
C TYR A 90 16.81 -3.31 5.92
N GLY A 91 16.84 -3.77 4.66
CA GLY A 91 16.62 -5.17 4.29
C GLY A 91 15.24 -5.71 4.72
N LEU A 92 14.19 -4.89 4.57
CA LEU A 92 12.85 -5.17 5.07
C LEU A 92 12.05 -6.06 4.11
N ARG A 93 11.39 -7.06 4.69
CA ARG A 93 10.45 -7.98 4.04
C ARG A 93 9.10 -7.96 4.75
N GLY A 94 8.14 -8.76 4.30
CA GLY A 94 6.79 -8.82 4.88
C GLY A 94 5.84 -7.74 4.36
N TRP A 95 6.07 -7.26 3.15
CA TRP A 95 5.21 -6.32 2.45
C TRP A 95 5.18 -6.65 0.95
N TYR A 96 4.10 -6.29 0.26
CA TYR A 96 3.98 -6.50 -1.19
C TYR A 96 3.02 -5.51 -1.84
N ARG A 97 3.11 -5.40 -3.17
CA ARG A 97 2.20 -4.62 -4.02
C ARG A 97 1.22 -5.55 -4.70
N TYR A 98 -0.05 -5.13 -4.80
CA TYR A 98 -1.05 -5.86 -5.54
C TYR A 98 -2.07 -4.91 -6.17
N THR A 99 -2.85 -5.42 -7.12
CA THR A 99 -4.02 -4.75 -7.65
C THR A 99 -5.26 -5.39 -7.03
N ASP A 100 -6.08 -4.60 -6.36
CA ASP A 100 -7.30 -5.13 -5.75
C ASP A 100 -8.37 -5.47 -6.80
N TYR A 101 -9.47 -6.07 -6.36
CA TYR A 101 -10.58 -6.49 -7.24
C TYR A 101 -11.28 -5.33 -7.97
N ARG A 102 -11.00 -4.07 -7.58
CA ARG A 102 -11.52 -2.86 -8.24
C ARG A 102 -10.54 -2.32 -9.28
N GLY A 103 -9.39 -2.97 -9.48
CA GLY A 103 -8.32 -2.49 -10.35
C GLY A 103 -7.45 -1.42 -9.70
N GLU A 104 -7.58 -1.17 -8.40
CA GLU A 104 -6.82 -0.13 -7.71
C GLU A 104 -5.48 -0.68 -7.18
N HIS A 105 -4.43 0.13 -7.29
CA HIS A 105 -3.12 -0.20 -6.74
C HIS A 105 -3.14 -0.17 -5.21
N ARG A 106 -2.53 -1.18 -4.58
CA ARG A 106 -2.43 -1.30 -3.13
C ARG A 106 -1.04 -1.76 -2.71
N VAL A 107 -0.60 -1.24 -1.57
CA VAL A 107 0.53 -1.77 -0.82
C VAL A 107 -0.02 -2.45 0.44
N GLN A 108 0.29 -3.73 0.62
CA GLN A 108 0.01 -4.45 1.84
C GLN A 108 1.28 -4.49 2.70
N VAL A 109 1.20 -3.94 3.91
CA VAL A 109 2.24 -4.08 4.93
C VAL A 109 1.73 -5.06 5.97
N ASN A 110 2.43 -6.18 6.13
CA ASN A 110 2.07 -7.22 7.08
C ASN A 110 2.98 -7.12 8.32
N PHE A 111 3.51 -8.26 8.76
CA PHE A 111 4.56 -8.32 9.76
C PHE A 111 5.89 -8.01 9.07
N ILE A 112 6.44 -6.81 9.32
CA ILE A 112 7.74 -6.43 8.77
C ILE A 112 8.85 -7.24 9.42
N ARG A 113 9.73 -7.77 8.58
CA ARG A 113 10.86 -8.60 8.98
C ARG A 113 12.15 -8.00 8.46
N THR A 114 13.22 -8.22 9.20
CA THR A 114 14.58 -7.82 8.85
C THR A 114 15.37 -9.03 8.36
N ARG A 115 16.62 -8.81 7.97
CA ARG A 115 17.54 -9.90 7.62
C ARG A 115 17.79 -10.88 8.76
N GLU A 116 17.77 -10.42 10.01
CA GLU A 116 18.06 -11.24 11.19
C GLU A 116 16.95 -12.25 11.48
N ASP A 117 15.72 -11.96 11.06
CA ASP A 117 14.58 -12.87 11.23
C ASP A 117 14.66 -14.10 10.32
N GLY A 118 15.47 -14.06 9.25
CA GLY A 118 15.55 -15.15 8.27
C GLY A 118 14.18 -15.44 7.65
N GLU A 119 13.68 -16.67 7.83
CA GLU A 119 12.35 -17.09 7.36
C GLU A 119 11.28 -17.00 8.47
N ARG A 120 11.65 -16.68 9.71
CA ARG A 120 10.71 -16.61 10.84
C ARG A 120 9.63 -15.57 10.58
N GLY A 121 8.37 -15.94 10.80
CA GLY A 121 7.21 -15.07 10.63
C GLY A 121 6.88 -14.72 9.17
N ARG A 122 7.50 -15.38 8.18
CA ARG A 122 7.20 -15.17 6.76
C ARG A 122 5.78 -15.57 6.39
N TYR A 123 5.21 -16.58 7.05
CA TYR A 123 3.90 -17.10 6.70
C TYR A 123 2.87 -16.79 7.78
N TYR A 124 1.59 -16.76 7.39
CA TYR A 124 0.48 -16.73 8.34
C TYR A 124 -0.65 -17.63 7.90
N VAL A 125 -1.38 -18.13 8.89
CA VAL A 125 -2.57 -18.94 8.66
C VAL A 125 -3.77 -18.03 8.47
N THR A 126 -4.50 -18.25 7.39
CA THR A 126 -5.83 -17.68 7.15
C THR A 126 -6.77 -18.77 6.65
N ASP A 127 -8.07 -18.58 6.82
CA ASP A 127 -9.06 -19.46 6.24
C ASP A 127 -9.67 -18.84 4.98
N TYR A 128 -10.16 -19.71 4.11
CA TYR A 128 -10.94 -19.31 2.95
C TYR A 128 -12.11 -20.26 2.78
N GLN A 129 -13.30 -19.68 2.63
CA GLN A 129 -14.51 -20.42 2.32
C GLN A 129 -15.39 -19.58 1.38
N LYS A 130 -15.26 -19.80 0.06
CA LYS A 130 -16.12 -19.14 -0.93
C LYS A 130 -17.26 -20.06 -1.37
N TYR A 131 -16.94 -21.29 -1.78
CA TYR A 131 -17.92 -22.34 -2.08
C TYR A 131 -17.27 -23.69 -1.75
N GLY A 132 -17.81 -24.44 -0.78
CA GLY A 132 -17.27 -25.74 -0.37
C GLY A 132 -16.78 -25.81 1.08
N PRO A 133 -16.05 -26.89 1.45
CA PRO A 133 -15.51 -27.04 2.79
C PRO A 133 -14.49 -25.93 3.09
N ARG A 134 -14.40 -25.55 4.37
CA ARG A 134 -13.44 -24.55 4.84
C ARG A 134 -12.03 -25.07 4.60
N GLU A 135 -11.20 -24.25 3.95
CA GLU A 135 -9.79 -24.55 3.74
C GLU A 135 -8.94 -23.55 4.53
N TRP A 136 -7.84 -24.05 5.09
CA TRP A 136 -6.81 -23.25 5.74
C TRP A 136 -5.64 -23.06 4.78
N ARG A 137 -5.03 -21.88 4.81
CA ARG A 137 -3.97 -21.47 3.88
C ARG A 137 -2.81 -20.87 4.67
N ALA A 138 -1.59 -21.22 4.26
CA ALA A 138 -0.39 -20.46 4.59
C ALA A 138 -0.17 -19.44 3.48
N VAL A 139 -0.21 -18.16 3.83
CA VAL A 139 0.04 -17.05 2.90
C VAL A 139 1.41 -16.47 3.17
N ASP A 140 2.21 -16.30 2.12
CA ASP A 140 3.51 -15.64 2.17
C ASP A 140 3.30 -14.13 2.37
N ARG A 141 3.85 -13.57 3.46
CA ARG A 141 3.74 -12.13 3.75
C ARG A 141 4.55 -11.26 2.81
N ASP A 142 5.53 -11.83 2.12
CA ASP A 142 6.42 -11.11 1.21
C ASP A 142 5.80 -10.95 -0.19
N THR A 143 4.82 -11.79 -0.54
CA THR A 143 4.21 -11.77 -1.88
C THR A 143 2.69 -11.69 -1.87
N GLY A 144 2.05 -12.10 -0.78
CA GLY A 144 0.60 -12.27 -0.68
C GLY A 144 0.09 -13.57 -1.28
N ASP A 145 0.96 -14.43 -1.79
CA ASP A 145 0.58 -15.67 -2.44
C ASP A 145 0.30 -16.78 -1.42
N VAL A 146 -0.60 -17.69 -1.81
CA VAL A 146 -0.84 -18.92 -1.06
C VAL A 146 0.32 -19.89 -1.33
N ALA A 147 1.15 -20.14 -0.31
CA ALA A 147 2.27 -21.05 -0.39
C ALA A 147 1.85 -22.52 -0.11
N TYR A 148 0.84 -22.71 0.74
CA TYR A 148 0.32 -24.03 1.10
C TYR A 148 -1.15 -23.94 1.49
N GLN A 149 -1.90 -25.01 1.24
CA GLN A 149 -3.32 -25.10 1.61
C GLN A 149 -3.70 -26.51 2.07
N HIS A 150 -4.56 -26.60 3.09
CA HIS A 150 -5.05 -27.86 3.62
C HIS A 150 -6.40 -27.68 4.34
N THR A 151 -7.24 -28.72 4.41
CA THR A 151 -8.52 -28.66 5.13
C THR A 151 -8.38 -28.66 6.65
N ASN A 152 -7.21 -29.06 7.16
CA ASN A 152 -6.86 -29.05 8.58
C ASN A 152 -5.87 -27.91 8.90
N ARG A 153 -6.23 -27.04 9.84
CA ARG A 153 -5.40 -25.93 10.33
C ARG A 153 -4.06 -26.39 10.89
N SER A 154 -4.02 -27.50 11.64
CA SER A 154 -2.80 -27.97 12.29
C SER A 154 -1.74 -28.41 11.27
N GLU A 155 -2.17 -28.95 10.13
CA GLU A 155 -1.28 -29.32 9.03
C GLU A 155 -0.64 -28.08 8.39
N VAL A 156 -1.42 -27.02 8.19
CA VAL A 156 -0.91 -25.73 7.69
C VAL A 156 0.08 -25.13 8.69
N GLN A 157 -0.25 -25.12 9.99
CA GLN A 157 0.67 -24.61 11.01
C GLN A 157 1.95 -25.44 11.10
N SER A 158 1.85 -26.77 11.01
CA SER A 158 3.02 -27.66 11.02
C SER A 158 3.89 -27.43 9.79
N TRP A 159 3.29 -27.17 8.63
CA TRP A 159 4.02 -26.77 7.43
C TRP A 159 4.76 -25.44 7.64
N ILE A 160 4.11 -24.42 8.22
CA ILE A 160 4.74 -23.12 8.53
C ILE A 160 5.92 -23.32 9.47
N ASN A 161 5.75 -24.04 10.59
CA ASN A 161 6.82 -24.26 11.56
C ASN A 161 8.05 -24.88 10.89
N ARG A 162 7.85 -25.89 10.03
CA ARG A 162 8.94 -26.49 9.24
C ARG A 162 9.57 -25.52 8.24
N ALA A 163 8.75 -24.76 7.52
CA ALA A 163 9.22 -23.81 6.49
C ALA A 163 10.03 -22.65 7.11
N GLU A 164 9.67 -22.22 8.31
CA GLU A 164 10.34 -21.14 9.04
C GLU A 164 11.51 -21.63 9.90
N GLY A 165 11.81 -22.94 9.87
CA GLY A 165 12.86 -23.53 10.69
C GLY A 165 12.60 -23.45 12.20
N VAL A 166 11.34 -23.26 12.60
CA VAL A 166 10.92 -23.30 14.01
C VAL A 166 10.93 -24.78 14.44
N PRO A 167 11.73 -25.15 15.45
CA PRO A 167 11.70 -26.51 15.99
C PRO A 167 10.27 -26.87 16.40
N PRO A 168 9.84 -28.14 16.24
CA PRO A 168 8.47 -28.58 16.57
C PRO A 168 8.07 -28.37 18.04
N ASP A 169 9.00 -27.97 18.92
CA ASP A 169 8.80 -27.86 20.37
C ASP A 169 8.55 -26.43 20.90
N ILE A 170 8.32 -25.42 20.04
CA ILE A 170 7.82 -24.10 20.48
C ILE A 170 6.34 -23.99 20.09
N VAL A 171 5.50 -24.74 20.78
CA VAL A 171 4.03 -24.60 20.69
C VAL A 171 3.50 -24.38 22.11
N ASP A 172 3.66 -23.17 22.62
CA ASP A 172 2.67 -22.54 23.49
C ASP A 172 3.09 -21.09 23.77
N VAL A 173 2.58 -20.17 22.97
CA VAL A 173 2.32 -18.83 23.49
C VAL A 173 0.81 -18.67 23.43
N HIS A 174 0.20 -19.04 24.55
CA HIS A 174 -1.16 -18.70 24.94
C HIS A 174 -1.32 -17.18 24.74
N LEU A 175 -2.00 -16.76 23.66
CA LEU A 175 -2.52 -15.41 23.59
C LEU A 175 -3.62 -15.34 24.66
N PRO A 176 -3.54 -14.42 25.64
CA PRO A 176 -4.58 -14.31 26.65
C PRO A 176 -5.90 -13.95 25.97
N ASP A 177 -6.96 -14.67 26.33
CA ASP A 177 -8.32 -14.30 26.01
C ASP A 177 -8.56 -12.87 26.50
N VAL A 178 -8.82 -11.96 25.57
CA VAL A 178 -9.27 -10.61 25.90
C VAL A 178 -10.76 -10.72 26.26
N ALA A 179 -11.03 -10.45 27.53
CA ALA A 179 -12.35 -10.44 28.17
C ALA A 179 -13.32 -9.41 27.55
#